data_AF-A0A8H5LJ29-F1
#
_entry.id   AF-A0A8H5LJ29-F1
#
_cell.length_a   1.000
_cell.length_b   1.000
_cell.length_c   1.000
_cell.angle_alpha   90.00
_cell.angle_beta   90.00
_cell.angle_gamma   90.00
#
_symmetry.space_group_name_H-M   'P 1'
#
loop_
_entity.id
_entity.type
_entity.pdbx_description
1 polymer ?
#
loop_
_entity_poly.entity_id
_entity_poly.type
_entity_poly.pdbx_seq_one_letter_code
_entity_poly.pdbx_strand_id
1 'polypeptide(L)'
;MSDSSSSSSSSSSSSSFEELLQTSNLPPPGPDHYTARRSLWLTGKPNHTPPSPQPQSTSHQKLTALLNTQGAIYNDAVWDGGVRKVWSGLSGGSTLKRPLPMNLVIKVIHSAWIRDDTWPGGAIAPEPDDVLPEGL
;
A
#
# COMPACT_ATOMS: atom_id res chain seq x y z
N MET A 1 28.61 30.67 27.47
CA MET A 1 27.56 29.64 27.51
C MET A 1 27.74 28.81 26.26
N SER A 2 28.24 27.58 26.40
CA SER A 2 28.63 26.73 25.28
C SER A 2 27.54 25.68 25.08
N ASP A 3 26.97 25.63 23.87
CA ASP A 3 25.90 24.70 23.51
C ASP A 3 26.43 23.26 23.40
N SER A 4 25.81 22.37 24.17
CA SER A 4 26.04 20.93 24.16
C SER A 4 25.38 20.29 22.94
N SER A 5 26.17 19.81 21.99
CA SER A 5 25.68 18.93 20.92
C SER A 5 25.55 17.51 21.45
N SER A 6 24.33 17.11 21.81
CA SER A 6 23.99 15.75 22.23
C SER A 6 23.80 14.86 21.00
N SER A 7 24.82 14.06 20.67
CA SER A 7 24.74 13.02 19.65
C SER A 7 23.99 11.80 20.19
N SER A 8 22.68 11.74 19.94
CA SER A 8 21.83 10.59 20.28
C SER A 8 22.02 9.48 19.23
N SER A 9 22.99 8.58 19.43
CA SER A 9 23.15 7.37 18.63
C SER A 9 22.03 6.37 18.96
N SER A 10 20.94 6.44 18.19
CA SER A 10 19.88 5.42 18.21
C SER A 10 20.29 4.27 17.29
N SER A 11 20.63 3.12 17.87
CA SER A 11 20.83 1.87 17.15
C SER A 11 19.48 1.38 16.62
N SER A 12 19.07 1.95 15.49
CA SER A 12 17.93 1.51 14.71
C SER A 12 18.38 0.33 13.85
N SER A 13 17.65 -0.78 13.91
CA SER A 13 17.73 -1.84 12.91
C SER A 13 17.48 -1.21 11.55
N SER A 14 18.55 -0.91 10.80
CA SER A 14 18.47 -0.30 9.49
C SER A 14 17.61 -1.18 8.59
N SER A 15 16.57 -0.60 8.01
CA SER A 15 15.79 -1.31 7.01
C SER A 15 16.72 -1.69 5.84
N SER A 16 16.49 -2.80 5.17
CA SER A 16 17.32 -3.22 4.01
C SER A 16 17.44 -2.14 2.93
N PHE A 17 16.49 -1.22 2.88
CA PHE A 17 16.52 -0.08 1.96
C PHE A 17 17.45 1.04 2.44
N GLU A 18 17.54 1.28 3.75
CA GLU A 18 18.49 2.22 4.36
C GLU A 18 19.93 1.84 4.01
N GLU A 19 20.25 0.54 4.11
CA GLU A 19 21.57 -0.01 3.75
C GLU A 19 21.86 0.16 2.25
N LEU A 20 20.87 -0.06 1.39
CA LEU A 20 20.99 0.21 -0.05
C LEU A 20 21.25 1.70 -0.30
N LEU A 21 20.58 2.61 0.40
CA LEU A 21 20.83 4.05 0.24
C LEU A 21 22.23 4.46 0.70
N GLN A 22 22.73 3.87 1.79
CA GLN A 22 24.08 4.15 2.28
C GLN A 22 25.19 3.62 1.37
N THR A 23 24.92 2.51 0.67
CA THR A 23 25.88 1.89 -0.28
C THR A 23 25.80 2.49 -1.68
N SER A 24 24.75 3.25 -1.98
CA SER A 24 24.52 3.86 -3.29
C SER A 24 25.09 5.26 -3.38
N ASN A 25 25.72 5.60 -4.51
CA ASN A 25 26.18 6.95 -4.76
C ASN A 25 25.05 7.79 -5.37
N LEU A 26 24.33 8.54 -4.54
CA LEU A 26 23.19 9.37 -4.96
C LEU A 26 23.65 10.79 -5.34
N PRO A 27 23.01 11.43 -6.35
CA PRO A 27 23.31 12.81 -6.70
C PRO A 27 22.85 13.78 -5.58
N PRO A 28 23.26 15.06 -5.61
CA PRO A 28 22.81 16.06 -4.65
C PRO A 28 21.28 16.19 -4.62
N PRO A 29 20.67 16.55 -3.47
CA PRO A 29 19.22 16.68 -3.32
C PRO A 29 18.57 17.52 -4.44
N GLY A 30 17.54 16.96 -5.06
CA GLY A 30 16.83 17.54 -6.21
C GLY A 30 16.03 16.48 -6.98
N PRO A 31 15.43 16.83 -8.14
CA PRO A 31 14.67 15.89 -8.96
C PRO A 31 15.47 14.64 -9.37
N ASP A 32 16.76 14.82 -9.67
CA ASP A 32 17.67 13.72 -10.02
C ASP A 32 17.93 12.80 -8.83
N HIS A 33 18.04 13.36 -7.62
CA HIS A 33 18.13 12.57 -6.38
C HIS A 33 16.87 11.76 -6.15
N TYR A 34 15.70 12.36 -6.32
CA TYR A 34 14.43 11.63 -6.21
C TYR A 34 14.39 10.46 -7.20
N THR A 35 14.76 10.72 -8.45
CA THR A 35 14.75 9.72 -9.52
C THR A 35 15.71 8.57 -9.24
N ALA A 36 16.95 8.87 -8.82
CA ALA A 36 17.95 7.88 -8.46
C ALA A 36 17.56 7.08 -7.20
N ARG A 37 17.03 7.74 -6.18
CA ARG A 37 16.52 7.06 -4.97
C ARG A 37 15.34 6.15 -5.30
N ARG A 38 14.44 6.61 -6.19
CA ARG A 38 13.26 5.87 -6.60
C ARG A 38 13.61 4.63 -7.43
N SER A 39 14.61 4.70 -8.31
CA SER A 39 15.05 3.52 -9.07
C SER A 39 15.64 2.44 -8.15
N LEU A 40 16.38 2.84 -7.11
CA LEU A 40 16.87 1.93 -6.08
C LEU A 40 15.73 1.29 -5.29
N TRP A 41 14.71 2.07 -4.90
CA TRP A 41 13.55 1.55 -4.19
C TRP A 41 12.85 0.46 -5.01
N LEU A 42 12.66 0.71 -6.30
CA LEU A 42 11.99 -0.23 -7.21
C LEU A 42 12.83 -1.47 -7.52
N THR A 43 14.14 -1.43 -7.29
CA THR A 43 14.99 -2.60 -7.46
C THR A 43 14.65 -3.60 -6.35
N GLY A 44 13.92 -4.64 -6.72
CA GLY A 44 13.49 -5.69 -5.79
C GLY A 44 14.67 -6.27 -5.01
N LYS A 45 14.41 -6.74 -3.78
CA LYS A 45 15.47 -7.32 -2.95
C LYS A 45 16.12 -8.51 -3.67
N PRO A 46 17.46 -8.59 -3.72
CA PRO A 46 18.17 -9.63 -4.47
C PRO A 46 17.84 -11.06 -4.01
N ASN A 47 17.31 -11.25 -2.80
CA ASN A 47 16.93 -12.54 -2.22
C ASN A 47 15.43 -12.68 -1.91
N HIS A 48 14.55 -11.88 -2.52
CA HIS A 48 13.12 -12.09 -2.34
C HIS A 48 12.63 -13.24 -3.22
N THR A 49 12.84 -14.47 -2.74
CA THR A 49 12.17 -15.65 -3.31
C THR A 49 10.66 -15.43 -3.15
N PRO A 50 9.86 -15.43 -4.23
CA PRO A 50 8.41 -15.35 -4.08
C PRO A 50 7.96 -16.51 -3.18
N PRO A 51 7.04 -16.26 -2.23
CA PRO A 51 6.54 -17.31 -1.36
C PRO A 51 6.01 -18.46 -2.22
N SER A 52 6.44 -19.68 -1.89
CA SER A 52 5.96 -20.89 -2.58
C SER A 52 4.43 -20.88 -2.60
N PRO A 53 3.78 -21.20 -3.74
CA PRO A 53 2.33 -21.15 -3.88
C PRO A 53 1.67 -22.05 -2.83
N GLN A 54 1.21 -21.43 -1.75
CA GLN A 54 0.47 -22.10 -0.69
C GLN A 54 -0.90 -22.51 -1.25
N PRO A 55 -1.42 -23.70 -0.90
CA PRO A 55 -2.76 -24.08 -1.27
C PRO A 55 -3.77 -23.07 -0.69
N GLN A 56 -4.58 -22.49 -1.57
CA GLN A 56 -5.58 -21.49 -1.19
C GLN A 56 -6.62 -22.12 -0.26
N SER A 57 -6.99 -21.44 0.83
CA SER A 57 -8.16 -21.87 1.61
C SER A 57 -9.43 -21.78 0.78
N THR A 58 -10.41 -22.60 1.14
CA THR A 58 -11.79 -22.48 0.65
C THR A 58 -12.33 -21.05 0.82
N SER A 59 -12.06 -20.39 1.95
CA SER A 59 -12.44 -18.98 2.16
C SER A 59 -11.76 -18.01 1.19
N HIS A 60 -10.50 -18.27 0.83
CA HIS A 60 -9.76 -17.45 -0.14
C HIS A 60 -10.36 -17.61 -1.54
N GLN A 61 -10.65 -18.85 -1.94
CA GLN A 61 -11.29 -19.16 -3.22
C GLN A 61 -12.68 -18.51 -3.31
N LYS A 62 -13.48 -18.59 -2.24
CA LYS A 62 -14.80 -17.94 -2.17
C LYS A 62 -14.71 -16.42 -2.31
N LEU A 63 -13.82 -15.78 -1.54
CA LEU A 63 -13.60 -14.34 -1.63
C LEU A 63 -13.14 -13.93 -3.04
N THR A 64 -12.22 -14.69 -3.62
CA THR A 64 -11.72 -14.45 -4.97
C THR A 64 -12.85 -14.57 -6.01
N ALA A 65 -13.67 -15.62 -5.91
CA ALA A 65 -14.81 -15.82 -6.80
C ALA A 65 -15.83 -14.67 -6.69
N LEU A 66 -16.19 -14.27 -5.46
CA LEU A 66 -17.10 -13.15 -5.22
C LEU A 66 -16.59 -11.85 -5.84
N LEU A 67 -15.33 -11.49 -5.56
CA LEU A 67 -14.72 -10.24 -6.03
C LEU A 67 -14.36 -10.23 -7.52
N ASN A 68 -14.35 -11.38 -8.19
CA ASN A 68 -14.14 -11.48 -9.63
C ASN A 68 -15.45 -11.36 -10.43
N THR A 69 -16.60 -11.30 -9.76
CA THR A 69 -17.89 -11.02 -10.40
C THR A 69 -17.90 -9.59 -10.96
N GLN A 70 -18.49 -9.40 -12.15
CA GLN A 70 -18.65 -8.08 -12.74
C GLN A 70 -19.52 -7.20 -11.83
N GLY A 71 -19.05 -5.96 -11.57
CA GLY A 71 -19.76 -5.03 -10.68
C GLY A 71 -19.73 -5.39 -9.19
N ALA A 72 -18.86 -6.34 -8.77
CA ALA A 72 -18.75 -6.78 -7.38
C ALA A 72 -18.60 -5.63 -6.36
N ILE A 73 -17.91 -4.55 -6.72
CA ILE A 73 -17.66 -3.39 -5.85
C ILE A 73 -18.97 -2.71 -5.41
N TYR A 74 -19.93 -2.60 -6.33
CA TYR A 74 -21.20 -1.91 -6.13
C TYR A 74 -22.32 -2.85 -5.67
N ASN A 75 -22.06 -4.16 -5.57
CA ASN A 75 -23.09 -5.16 -5.30
C ASN A 75 -23.20 -5.45 -3.79
N ASP A 76 -24.36 -5.16 -3.20
CA ASP A 76 -24.60 -5.37 -1.77
C ASP A 76 -24.66 -6.85 -1.37
N ALA A 77 -25.12 -7.73 -2.25
CA ALA A 77 -25.09 -9.16 -1.99
C ALA A 77 -23.64 -9.70 -1.91
N VAL A 78 -22.72 -9.12 -2.71
CA VAL A 78 -21.29 -9.45 -2.62
C VAL A 78 -20.69 -8.89 -1.33
N TRP A 79 -21.09 -7.69 -0.94
CA TRP A 79 -20.66 -7.07 0.31
C TRP A 79 -21.02 -7.92 1.53
N ASP A 80 -22.29 -8.29 1.65
CA ASP A 80 -22.81 -9.08 2.75
C ASP A 80 -22.38 -10.55 2.65
N GLY A 81 -22.08 -11.05 1.44
CA GLY A 81 -21.60 -12.40 1.17
C GLY A 81 -20.19 -12.71 1.68
N GLY A 82 -19.47 -11.71 2.22
CA GLY A 82 -18.21 -11.94 2.95
C GLY A 82 -17.21 -10.80 2.89
N VAL A 83 -17.36 -9.86 1.95
CA VAL A 83 -16.43 -8.73 1.80
C VAL A 83 -16.44 -7.82 3.04
N ARG A 84 -17.62 -7.56 3.63
CA ARG A 84 -17.76 -6.78 4.88
C ARG A 84 -16.90 -7.34 6.01
N LYS A 85 -16.87 -8.67 6.16
CA LYS A 85 -16.10 -9.35 7.21
C LYS A 85 -14.59 -9.22 6.96
N VAL A 86 -14.17 -9.32 5.71
CA VAL A 86 -12.76 -9.11 5.34
C VAL A 86 -12.34 -7.67 5.59
N TRP A 87 -13.16 -6.70 5.18
CA TRP A 87 -12.94 -5.28 5.45
C TRP A 87 -12.79 -5.00 6.96
N SER A 88 -13.72 -5.48 7.79
CA SER A 88 -13.66 -5.30 9.25
C SER A 88 -12.35 -5.84 9.87
N GLY A 89 -11.83 -6.96 9.36
CA GLY A 89 -10.52 -7.46 9.79
C GLY A 89 -9.38 -6.55 9.35
N LEU A 90 -9.39 -6.08 8.10
CA LEU A 90 -8.35 -5.21 7.54
C LEU A 90 -8.33 -3.84 8.22
N SER A 91 -9.47 -3.17 8.35
CA SER A 91 -9.58 -1.85 8.99
C SER A 91 -9.32 -1.91 10.49
N GLY A 92 -9.62 -3.04 11.14
CA GLY A 92 -9.29 -3.30 12.54
C GLY A 92 -7.82 -3.66 12.79
N GLY A 93 -6.95 -3.66 11.77
CA GLY A 93 -5.52 -3.99 11.93
C GLY A 93 -5.26 -5.48 12.20
N SER A 94 -6.19 -6.37 11.86
CA SER A 94 -6.00 -7.81 12.05
C SER A 94 -4.91 -8.34 11.11
N THR A 95 -3.97 -9.10 11.67
CA THR A 95 -2.92 -9.74 10.88
C THR A 95 -3.51 -10.88 10.03
N LEU A 96 -3.21 -10.87 8.73
CA LEU A 96 -3.63 -11.95 7.84
C LEU A 96 -2.80 -13.21 8.08
N LYS A 97 -3.46 -14.33 8.38
CA LYS A 97 -2.80 -15.65 8.52
C LYS A 97 -2.15 -16.12 7.22
N ARG A 98 -2.69 -15.67 6.08
CA ARG A 98 -2.17 -15.95 4.74
C ARG A 98 -2.14 -14.65 3.95
N PRO A 99 -1.10 -14.43 3.13
CA PRO A 99 -1.05 -13.25 2.28
C PRO A 99 -2.26 -13.23 1.34
N LEU A 100 -2.87 -12.06 1.18
CA LEU A 100 -3.94 -11.84 0.21
C LEU A 100 -3.36 -11.11 -1.01
N PRO A 101 -3.71 -11.51 -2.24
CA PRO A 101 -3.35 -10.78 -3.44
C PRO A 101 -3.78 -9.31 -3.36
N MET A 102 -2.87 -8.40 -3.71
CA MET A 102 -3.08 -6.94 -3.58
C MET A 102 -4.31 -6.46 -4.38
N ASN A 103 -4.56 -7.04 -5.56
CA ASN A 103 -5.73 -6.73 -6.36
C ASN A 103 -7.05 -7.01 -5.62
N LEU A 104 -7.13 -8.05 -4.79
CA LEU A 104 -8.31 -8.34 -3.98
C LEU A 104 -8.45 -7.34 -2.83
N VAL A 105 -7.34 -7.00 -2.18
CA VAL A 105 -7.30 -5.96 -1.13
C VAL A 105 -7.87 -4.65 -1.66
N ILE A 106 -7.38 -4.20 -2.82
CA ILE A 106 -7.86 -2.96 -3.47
C ILE A 106 -9.37 -3.02 -3.72
N LYS A 107 -9.90 -4.14 -4.23
CA LYS A 107 -11.35 -4.30 -4.44
C LYS A 107 -12.14 -4.25 -3.14
N VAL A 108 -11.65 -4.86 -2.05
CA VAL A 108 -12.30 -4.80 -0.73
C VAL A 108 -12.34 -3.37 -0.21
N ILE A 109 -11.21 -2.66 -0.27
CA ILE A 109 -11.09 -1.26 0.17
C ILE A 109 -12.04 -0.37 -0.63
N HIS A 110 -12.02 -0.49 -1.96
CA HIS A 110 -12.90 0.29 -2.82
C HIS A 110 -14.38 0.03 -2.52
N SER A 111 -14.76 -1.24 -2.29
CA SER A 111 -16.12 -1.60 -1.89
C SER A 111 -16.56 -0.94 -0.57
N ALA A 112 -15.62 -0.73 0.36
CA ALA A 112 -15.88 -0.02 1.61
C ALA A 112 -16.02 1.49 1.38
N TRP A 113 -15.11 2.11 0.62
CA TRP A 113 -15.17 3.55 0.34
C TRP A 113 -16.43 4.01 -0.38
N ILE A 114 -16.96 3.18 -1.28
CA ILE A 114 -18.25 3.45 -1.94
C ILE A 114 -19.40 3.49 -0.91
N ARG A 115 -19.33 2.69 0.16
CA ARG A 115 -20.41 2.56 1.15
C ARG A 115 -20.29 3.56 2.30
N ASP A 116 -19.07 3.93 2.63
CA ASP A 116 -18.78 4.95 3.63
C ASP A 116 -18.80 6.37 3.03
N ASP A 117 -19.26 6.52 1.77
CA ASP A 117 -19.24 7.75 0.97
C ASP A 117 -17.88 8.49 0.96
N THR A 118 -16.81 7.76 1.25
CA THR A 118 -15.44 8.30 1.33
C THR A 118 -14.89 8.60 -0.06
N TRP A 119 -15.29 7.79 -1.05
CA TRP A 119 -14.96 8.02 -2.46
C TRP A 119 -16.22 7.82 -3.30
N PRO A 120 -17.02 8.87 -3.55
CA PRO A 120 -18.27 8.71 -4.28
C PRO A 120 -18.02 8.25 -5.72
N GLY A 121 -18.83 7.30 -6.19
CA GLY A 121 -18.72 6.77 -7.54
C GLY A 121 -18.85 7.88 -8.59
N GLY A 122 -17.89 7.95 -9.52
CA GLY A 122 -17.89 8.95 -10.58
C GLY A 122 -17.20 10.28 -10.22
N ALA A 123 -16.65 10.42 -9.01
CA ALA A 123 -15.76 11.54 -8.70
C ALA A 123 -14.47 11.41 -9.52
N ILE A 124 -14.18 12.44 -10.32
CA ILE A 124 -12.95 12.58 -11.09
C ILE A 124 -12.13 13.65 -10.38
N ALA A 125 -10.88 13.33 -10.03
CA ALA A 125 -9.96 14.32 -9.50
C ALA A 125 -9.73 15.41 -10.57
N PRO A 126 -9.82 16.71 -10.23
CA PRO A 126 -9.47 17.78 -11.15
C PRO A 126 -8.00 17.66 -11.56
N GLU A 127 -7.73 17.69 -12.86
CA GLU A 127 -6.38 17.72 -13.42
C GLU A 127 -6.00 19.17 -13.78
N PRO A 128 -4.77 19.63 -13.50
CA PRO A 128 -3.66 18.89 -12.89
C PRO A 128 -3.69 18.91 -11.36
N ASP A 129 -3.43 17.76 -10.73
CA ASP A 129 -3.22 17.64 -9.27
C ASP A 129 -1.82 18.13 -8.82
N ASP A 130 -0.89 18.25 -9.76
CA ASP A 130 0.49 18.68 -9.55
C ASP A 130 0.71 20.21 -9.50
N VAL A 131 -0.34 21.03 -9.71
CA VAL A 131 -0.22 22.49 -9.71
C VAL A 131 -0.79 23.07 -8.42
N LEU A 132 0.09 23.65 -7.60
CA LEU A 132 -0.33 24.47 -6.47
C LEU A 132 -1.13 25.69 -6.99
N PRO A 133 -2.34 25.95 -6.50
CA PRO A 133 -3.12 27.10 -6.93
C PRO A 133 -2.37 28.40 -6.58
N GLU A 134 -2.15 29.23 -7.58
CA GLU A 134 -1.55 30.56 -7.44
C GLU A 134 -2.43 31.43 -6.52
N GLY A 135 -2.01 31.69 -5.29
CA GLY A 135 -2.67 32.67 -4.40
C GLY A 135 -3.00 32.22 -2.96
N LEU A 136 -2.25 31.29 -2.38
CA LEU A 136 -2.25 31.03 -0.92
C LEU A 136 -1.00 31.60 -0.26
#